data_AF-A0A7T5EUR8-F1
#
_entry.id   AF-A0A7T5EUR8-F1
#
_cell.length_a   1.000
_cell.length_b   1.000
_cell.length_c   1.000
_cell.angle_alpha   90.00
_cell.angle_beta   90.00
_cell.angle_gamma   90.00
#
_symmetry.space_group_name_H-M   'P 1'
#
loop_
_entity.id
_entity.type
_entity.pdbx_description
1 polymer ?
#
loop_
_entity_poly.entity_id
_entity_poly.type
_entity_poly.pdbx_seq_one_letter_code
_entity_poly.pdbx_strand_id
1 'polypeptide(L)'
;MSNDFTIGHILHDRAASFYWSGTGWTSIKSFYNGAAKYRLDSGTRIIDPHRYLLLNDQQPYSLEIDSPTQVESLHAVCAIASF
;
A
#
# COMPACT_ATOMS: atom_id res chain seq x y z
N MET A 1 -3.71 22.67 22.17
CA MET A 1 -4.87 22.59 21.27
C MET A 1 -4.37 22.03 19.95
N SER A 2 -4.73 20.87 19.40
CA SER A 2 -5.20 19.58 19.91
C SER A 2 -4.07 18.56 19.64
N ASN A 3 -3.80 17.63 20.57
CA ASN A 3 -3.01 16.44 20.27
C ASN A 3 -3.97 15.42 19.64
N ASP A 4 -4.36 15.63 18.39
CA ASP A 4 -5.08 14.60 17.64
C ASP A 4 -4.07 13.50 17.28
N PHE A 5 -3.87 12.59 18.23
CA PHE A 5 -3.27 11.29 17.95
C PHE A 5 -4.24 10.56 17.02
N THR A 6 -4.05 10.72 15.72
CA THR A 6 -4.76 9.94 14.72
C THR A 6 -4.39 8.48 14.96
N ILE A 7 -5.35 7.67 15.38
CA ILE A 7 -5.15 6.24 15.57
C ILE A 7 -4.69 5.67 14.23
N GLY A 8 -3.47 5.13 14.19
CA GLY A 8 -2.98 4.41 13.03
C GLY A 8 -3.81 3.14 12.85
N HIS A 9 -4.39 2.95 11.68
CA HIS A 9 -5.11 1.72 11.34
C HIS A 9 -4.15 0.76 10.64
N ILE A 10 -4.14 -0.50 11.10
CA ILE A 10 -3.54 -1.60 10.36
C ILE A 10 -4.66 -2.24 9.54
N LEU A 11 -4.53 -2.18 8.22
CA LEU A 11 -5.42 -2.88 7.30
C LEU A 11 -4.78 -4.19 6.87
N HIS A 12 -5.57 -5.24 6.82
CA HIS A 12 -5.18 -6.54 6.32
C HIS A 12 -6.18 -6.98 5.26
N ASP A 13 -5.71 -7.17 4.02
CA ASP A 13 -6.56 -7.54 2.89
C ASP A 13 -5.86 -8.54 1.95
N ARG A 14 -6.64 -9.24 1.11
CA ARG A 14 -6.19 -10.32 0.23
C ARG A 14 -6.79 -10.22 -1.17
N ALA A 15 -5.94 -10.30 -2.19
CA ALA A 15 -6.38 -10.30 -3.59
C ALA A 15 -5.44 -11.13 -4.48
N ALA A 16 -6.00 -11.82 -5.48
CA ALA A 16 -5.20 -12.43 -6.56
C ALA A 16 -4.96 -11.45 -7.72
N SER A 17 -5.91 -10.54 -7.96
CA SER A 17 -5.78 -9.42 -8.88
C SER A 17 -6.39 -8.15 -8.31
N PHE A 18 -5.73 -7.01 -8.55
CA PHE A 18 -6.19 -5.71 -8.09
C PHE A 18 -5.51 -4.60 -8.89
N TYR A 19 -6.23 -3.51 -9.15
CA TYR A 19 -5.67 -2.30 -9.72
C TYR A 19 -6.23 -1.07 -9.03
N TRP A 20 -5.33 -0.15 -8.69
CA TRP A 20 -5.69 1.18 -8.18
C TRP A 20 -4.72 2.23 -8.71
N SER A 21 -5.21 3.45 -8.88
CA SER A 21 -4.40 4.61 -9.24
C SER A 21 -4.99 5.88 -8.64
N GLY A 22 -4.15 6.72 -8.05
CA GLY A 22 -4.58 7.97 -7.44
C GLY A 22 -3.52 8.54 -6.50
N THR A 23 -3.95 9.45 -5.62
CA THR A 23 -3.16 9.95 -4.50
C THR A 23 -3.62 9.33 -3.20
N GLY A 24 -2.68 8.98 -2.33
CA GLY A 24 -2.95 8.40 -1.02
C GLY A 24 -2.29 9.20 0.09
N TRP A 25 -2.63 8.86 1.33
CA TRP A 25 -1.98 9.43 2.51
C TRP A 25 -0.70 8.67 2.85
N THR A 26 0.10 9.21 3.76
CA THR A 26 1.34 8.56 4.21
C THR A 26 1.05 7.14 4.70
N SER A 27 1.73 6.15 4.12
CA SER A 27 1.48 4.75 4.47
C SER A 27 2.70 3.85 4.26
N ILE A 28 2.77 2.78 5.04
CA ILE A 28 3.72 1.67 4.86
C ILE A 28 2.95 0.48 4.29
N LYS A 29 3.45 -0.07 3.19
CA LYS A 29 2.86 -1.19 2.44
C LYS A 29 3.78 -2.41 2.51
N SER A 30 3.25 -3.56 2.91
CA SER A 30 3.95 -4.85 2.87
C SER A 30 3.05 -5.96 2.34
N PHE A 31 3.64 -6.99 1.74
CA PHE A 31 2.92 -8.07 1.07
C PHE A 31 3.46 -9.44 1.49
N TYR A 32 2.59 -10.44 1.51
CA TYR A 32 2.92 -11.84 1.76
C TYR A 32 2.33 -12.71 0.65
N ASN A 33 2.95 -13.87 0.41
CA ASN A 33 2.49 -14.85 -0.58
C ASN A 33 2.34 -14.30 -2.02
N GLY A 34 3.15 -13.30 -2.37
CA GLY A 34 3.16 -12.67 -3.68
C GLY A 34 3.83 -11.30 -3.63
N ALA A 35 3.65 -10.53 -4.70
CA ALA A 35 4.21 -9.20 -4.82
C ALA A 35 3.23 -8.24 -5.49
N ALA A 36 3.45 -6.95 -5.26
CA ALA A 36 2.71 -5.89 -5.91
C ALA A 36 3.64 -4.98 -6.71
N LYS A 37 3.16 -4.52 -7.87
CA LYS A 37 3.87 -3.58 -8.73
C LYS A 37 3.35 -2.17 -8.49
N TYR A 38 4.23 -1.30 -8.02
CA TYR A 38 3.97 0.12 -7.87
C TYR A 38 4.59 0.90 -9.00
N ARG A 39 3.83 1.82 -9.62
CA ARG A 39 4.40 2.86 -10.47
C ARG A 39 4.33 4.19 -9.72
N LEU A 40 5.50 4.79 -9.50
CA LEU A 40 5.69 6.09 -8.89
C LEU A 40 6.32 7.03 -9.94
N ASP A 41 6.34 8.34 -9.67
CA ASP A 41 7.07 9.30 -10.52
C ASP A 41 8.57 8.96 -10.63
N SER A 42 9.15 8.40 -9.57
CA SER A 42 10.55 7.92 -9.53
C SER A 42 10.77 6.57 -10.22
N GLY A 43 9.76 6.03 -10.90
CA GLY A 43 9.78 4.77 -11.63
C GLY A 43 9.05 3.62 -10.94
N THR A 44 9.21 2.43 -11.51
CA THR A 44 8.50 1.22 -11.07
C THR A 44 9.24 0.51 -9.93
N ARG A 45 8.50 0.01 -8.94
CA ARG A 45 9.02 -0.83 -7.86
C ARG A 45 8.16 -2.09 -7.70
N ILE A 46 8.81 -3.21 -7.41
CA ILE A 46 8.14 -4.46 -7.05
C ILE A 46 8.35 -4.67 -5.55
N ILE A 47 7.24 -4.79 -4.82
CA ILE A 47 7.23 -4.99 -3.38
C ILE A 47 6.86 -6.45 -3.13
N ASP A 48 7.87 -7.23 -2.78
CA ASP A 48 7.80 -8.66 -2.44
C ASP A 48 7.88 -8.84 -0.91
N PRO A 49 7.78 -10.07 -0.38
CA PRO A 49 7.77 -10.32 1.06
C PRO A 49 9.03 -9.90 1.84
N HIS A 50 10.10 -9.48 1.15
CA HIS A 50 11.34 -9.02 1.77
C HIS A 50 11.49 -7.50 1.76
N ARG A 51 10.48 -6.77 1.26
CA ARG A 51 10.51 -5.31 1.10
C ARG A 51 9.24 -4.68 1.63
N TYR A 52 9.35 -3.42 2.01
CA TYR A 52 8.22 -2.54 2.28
C TYR A 52 8.33 -1.30 1.40
N LEU A 53 7.18 -0.69 1.12
CA LEU A 53 7.12 0.62 0.48
C LEU A 53 6.61 1.66 1.47
N LEU A 54 7.36 2.74 1.64
CA LEU A 54 6.88 3.95 2.28
C LEU A 54 6.36 4.90 1.19
N LEU A 55 5.08 5.25 1.26
CA LEU A 55 4.45 6.27 0.44
C LEU A 55 4.36 7.56 1.24
N ASN A 56 4.79 8.66 0.62
CA ASN A 56 4.67 9.98 1.23
C ASN A 56 3.23 10.52 1.10
N ASP A 57 2.87 11.46 1.95
CA ASP A 57 1.57 12.11 1.89
C ASP A 57 1.34 12.77 0.53
N GLN A 58 0.12 12.61 -0.01
CA GLN A 58 -0.32 13.12 -1.31
C GLN A 58 0.53 12.68 -2.51
N GLN A 59 1.38 11.66 -2.35
CA GLN A 59 2.18 11.14 -3.47
C GLN A 59 1.29 10.35 -4.44
N PRO A 60 1.28 10.70 -5.76
CA PRO A 60 0.60 9.90 -6.77
C PRO A 60 1.28 8.54 -6.97
N TYR A 61 0.49 7.49 -7.12
CA TYR A 61 0.97 6.17 -7.52
C TYR A 61 -0.11 5.33 -8.21
N SER A 62 0.33 4.28 -8.89
CA SER A 62 -0.55 3.14 -9.21
C SER A 62 -0.04 1.87 -8.55
N LEU A 63 -0.97 0.99 -8.20
CA LEU A 63 -0.77 -0.32 -7.60
C LEU A 63 -1.42 -1.35 -8.51
N GLU A 64 -0.66 -2.38 -8.87
CA GLU A 64 -1.12 -3.50 -9.66
C GLU A 64 -0.70 -4.81 -8.98
N ILE A 65 -1.68 -5.70 -8.78
CA ILE A 65 -1.48 -7.09 -8.39
C ILE A 65 -2.06 -7.93 -9.53
N ASP A 66 -1.24 -8.82 -10.06
CA ASP A 66 -1.65 -9.87 -10.99
C ASP A 66 -0.84 -11.12 -10.62
N SER A 67 -1.47 -12.03 -9.89
CA SER A 67 -0.81 -13.17 -9.26
C SER A 67 -1.64 -14.44 -9.42
N PRO A 68 -1.02 -15.60 -9.72
CA PRO A 68 -1.71 -16.88 -9.75
C PRO A 68 -2.20 -17.33 -8.36
N THR A 69 -1.70 -16.73 -7.28
CA THR A 69 -2.06 -17.02 -5.89
C THR A 69 -2.57 -15.78 -5.16
N GLN A 70 -3.34 -15.97 -4.08
CA GLN A 70 -3.76 -14.85 -3.23
C GLN A 70 -2.54 -14.16 -2.60
N VAL A 71 -2.41 -12.87 -2.88
CA VAL A 71 -1.46 -11.98 -2.21
C VAL A 71 -2.13 -11.40 -0.98
N GLU A 72 -1.48 -11.51 0.17
CA GLU A 72 -1.92 -10.85 1.40
C GLU A 72 -1.17 -9.53 1.55
N SER A 73 -1.85 -8.51 2.08
CA SER A 73 -1.28 -7.18 2.22
C SER A 73 -1.54 -6.61 3.60
N LEU A 74 -0.52 -6.00 4.20
CA LEU A 74 -0.61 -5.26 5.45
C LEU A 74 -0.26 -3.79 5.20
N HIS A 75 -1.15 -2.90 5.63
CA HIS A 75 -1.01 -1.46 5.43
C HIS A 75 -1.10 -0.75 6.76
N ALA A 76 -0.07 -0.01 7.13
CA ALA A 76 -0.20 1.01 8.17
C ALA A 76 -0.52 2.33 7.46
N VAL A 77 -1.69 2.90 7.71
CA VAL A 77 -2.08 4.19 7.14
C VAL A 77 -2.10 5.24 8.24
N CYS A 78 -1.37 6.34 8.01
CA CYS A 78 -1.51 7.53 8.83
C CYS A 78 -2.73 8.28 8.31
N ALA A 79 -3.86 8.05 8.99
CA ALA A 79 -5.20 8.56 8.72
C ALA A 79 -5.93 7.83 7.55
N ILE A 80 -7.25 7.71 7.65
CA ILE A 80 -8.15 6.76 6.98
C ILE A 80 -8.26 6.88 5.44
N ALA A 81 -7.89 5.81 4.73
CA ALA A 81 -8.59 5.31 3.53
C ALA A 81 -8.25 3.82 3.36
N SER A 82 -9.22 2.96 3.69
CA SER A 82 -9.21 1.53 3.36
C SER A 82 -9.96 1.33 2.05
N PHE A 83 -9.49 0.43 1.20
CA PHE A 83 -10.33 -0.16 0.15
C PHE A 83 -11.21 -1.26 0.76
#